data_AF-A0A6A6PSB6-F1
#
_entry.id   AF-A0A6A6PSB6-F1
#
_cell.length_a   1.000
_cell.length_b   1.000
_cell.length_c   1.000
_cell.angle_alpha   90.00
_cell.angle_beta   90.00
_cell.angle_gamma   90.00
#
_symmetry.space_group_name_H-M   'P 1'
#
loop_
_entity.id
_entity.type
_entity.pdbx_description
1 polymer ?
#
loop_
_entity_poly.entity_id
_entity_poly.type
_entity_poly.pdbx_seq_one_letter_code
_entity_poly.pdbx_strand_id
1 'polypeptide(L)'
;MAASHYCIVNPSQATLIDLLALKARALSEINTALTNHQGTITDAMVGAVAKMAAYEAIFGDSEVFAAHMKGLQMMLKLRGGLGTLGLDGLLERMVVWIDLNAAHLTGREVALGGDAFPTRVRFAAPDPFHFAGIS
;
A
#
# COMPACT_ATOMS: atom_id res chain seq x y z
N MET A 1 -6.47 10.75 3.17
CA MET A 1 -7.58 10.65 2.20
C MET A 1 -8.43 11.91 2.19
N ALA A 2 -8.95 12.39 3.33
CA ALA A 2 -9.76 13.62 3.38
C ALA A 2 -9.01 14.91 2.95
N ALA A 3 -7.77 15.10 3.40
CA ALA A 3 -6.98 16.30 3.05
C ALA A 3 -6.66 16.38 1.54
N SER A 4 -6.27 15.27 0.92
CA SER A 4 -5.95 15.20 -0.51
C SER A 4 -7.18 15.48 -1.38
N HIS A 5 -8.35 14.98 -0.99
CA HIS A 5 -9.61 15.22 -1.70
C HIS A 5 -10.05 16.70 -1.62
N TYR A 6 -9.83 17.35 -0.47
CA TYR A 6 -10.14 18.77 -0.30
C TYR A 6 -9.30 19.71 -1.19
N CYS A 7 -8.01 19.39 -1.38
CA CYS A 7 -7.11 20.20 -2.20
C CYS A 7 -7.42 20.13 -3.71
N ILE A 8 -7.97 19.01 -4.20
CA ILE A 8 -8.36 18.85 -5.61
C ILE A 8 -9.57 19.73 -5.94
N VAL A 9 -10.47 19.93 -4.97
CA VAL A 9 -11.73 20.68 -5.16
C VAL A 9 -11.53 22.20 -5.00
N ASN A 10 -10.52 22.65 -4.24
CA ASN A 10 -10.24 24.08 -4.03
C ASN A 10 -8.73 24.38 -4.09
N PRO A 11 -8.13 24.51 -5.29
CA PRO A 11 -6.71 24.76 -5.44
C PRO A 11 -6.39 26.22 -5.08
N SER A 12 -5.85 26.43 -3.88
CA SER A 12 -5.26 27.70 -3.45
C SER A 12 -3.75 27.53 -3.28
N GLN A 13 -2.96 28.59 -3.44
CA GLN A 13 -1.49 28.50 -3.29
C GLN A 13 -1.06 27.97 -1.90
N ALA A 14 -1.88 28.21 -0.87
CA ALA A 14 -1.68 27.68 0.48
C ALA A 14 -1.80 26.15 0.56
N THR A 15 -2.72 25.54 -0.21
CA THR A 15 -2.94 24.08 -0.18
C THR A 15 -1.82 23.29 -0.88
N LEU A 16 -1.11 23.91 -1.82
CA LEU A 16 0.03 23.29 -2.51
C LEU A 16 1.26 23.22 -1.61
N ILE A 17 1.48 24.25 -0.80
CA ILE A 17 2.51 24.28 0.26
C ILE A 17 2.18 23.25 1.35
N ASP A 18 0.92 23.16 1.76
CA ASP A 18 0.49 22.15 2.74
C ASP A 18 0.65 20.72 2.22
N LEU A 19 0.34 20.48 0.95
CA LEU A 19 0.54 19.17 0.32
C LEU A 19 2.03 18.81 0.22
N LEU A 20 2.88 19.77 -0.14
CA LEU A 20 4.33 19.59 -0.18
C LEU A 20 4.89 19.33 1.23
N ALA A 21 4.44 20.08 2.23
CA ALA A 21 4.82 19.89 3.63
C ALA A 21 4.37 18.52 4.15
N LEU A 22 3.16 18.08 3.79
CA LEU A 22 2.64 16.77 4.16
C LEU A 22 3.44 15.64 3.49
N LYS A 23 3.78 15.78 2.20
CA LYS A 23 4.64 14.83 1.47
C LYS A 23 6.05 14.78 2.07
N ALA A 24 6.64 15.94 2.37
CA ALA A 24 7.95 16.03 3.00
C ALA A 24 7.95 15.40 4.39
N ARG A 25 6.87 15.60 5.16
CA ARG A 25 6.70 14.97 6.48
C ARG A 25 6.55 13.46 6.38
N ALA A 26 5.73 12.96 5.46
CA ALA A 26 5.60 11.53 5.22
C ALA A 26 6.94 10.89 4.81
N LEU A 27 7.68 11.53 3.90
CA LEU A 27 9.03 11.08 3.51
C LEU A 27 10.01 11.13 4.68
N SER A 28 9.96 12.19 5.50
CA SER A 28 10.82 12.30 6.68
C SER A 28 10.48 11.25 7.73
N GLU A 29 9.21 10.92 7.94
CA GLU A 29 8.77 9.87 8.85
C GLU A 29 9.16 8.47 8.33
N ILE A 30 9.05 8.23 7.02
CA ILE A 30 9.57 7.03 6.37
C ILE A 30 11.10 6.94 6.58
N ASN A 31 11.84 8.01 6.28
CA ASN A 31 13.29 8.03 6.44
C ASN A 31 13.72 7.86 7.91
N THR A 32 12.99 8.45 8.86
CA THR A 32 13.24 8.31 10.30
C THR A 32 12.94 6.88 10.77
N ALA A 33 11.88 6.25 10.26
CA ALA A 33 11.57 4.85 10.51
C ALA A 33 12.65 3.91 9.93
N LEU A 34 13.27 4.29 8.81
CA LEU A 34 14.37 3.55 8.19
C LEU A 34 15.71 3.74 8.93
N THR A 35 15.98 4.91 9.53
CA THR A 35 17.25 5.20 10.21
C THR A 35 17.28 4.84 11.69
N ASN A 36 16.15 4.92 12.41
CA ASN A 36 16.09 4.67 13.85
C ASN A 36 15.75 3.22 14.23
N HIS A 37 15.45 2.36 13.26
CA HIS A 37 15.25 0.94 13.51
C HIS A 37 16.43 0.13 13.02
N GLN A 38 17.28 -0.30 13.96
CA GLN A 38 17.91 -1.61 13.84
C GLN A 38 16.79 -2.66 13.82
N GLY A 39 16.27 -2.96 12.63
CA GLY A 39 15.91 -4.32 12.27
C GLY A 39 14.43 -4.73 12.22
N THR A 40 13.44 -3.89 12.53
CA THR A 40 12.03 -4.39 12.51
C THR A 40 11.11 -3.55 11.65
N ILE A 41 10.81 -4.06 10.45
CA ILE A 41 9.69 -3.58 9.65
C ILE A 41 8.42 -3.82 10.46
N THR A 42 7.57 -2.81 10.64
CA THR A 42 6.35 -2.90 11.46
C THR A 42 5.11 -3.18 10.62
N ASP A 43 4.01 -3.59 11.26
CA ASP A 43 2.71 -3.70 10.60
C ASP A 43 2.25 -2.38 10.01
N ALA A 44 2.51 -1.26 10.71
CA ALA A 44 2.19 0.08 10.23
C ALA A 44 2.92 0.42 8.92
N MET A 45 4.22 0.08 8.81
CA MET A 45 4.99 0.31 7.57
C MET A 45 4.44 -0.53 6.41
N VAL A 46 4.15 -1.81 6.64
CA VAL A 46 3.57 -2.70 5.62
C VAL A 46 2.20 -2.18 5.17
N GLY A 47 1.34 -1.79 6.11
CA GLY A 47 0.03 -1.21 5.82
C GLY A 47 0.13 0.09 5.04
N ALA A 48 1.08 0.97 5.39
CA ALA A 48 1.30 2.22 4.68
C ALA A 48 1.73 2.00 3.22
N VAL A 49 2.71 1.12 2.97
CA VAL A 49 3.17 0.81 1.61
C VAL A 49 2.07 0.11 0.80
N ALA A 50 1.35 -0.84 1.39
CA ALA A 50 0.22 -1.49 0.73
C ALA A 50 -0.86 -0.48 0.35
N LYS A 51 -1.16 0.49 1.23
CA LYS A 51 -2.12 1.55 0.94
C LYS A 51 -1.66 2.49 -0.17
N MET A 52 -0.37 2.82 -0.24
CA MET A 52 0.18 3.60 -1.35
C MET A 52 0.10 2.83 -2.68
N ALA A 53 0.43 1.54 -2.68
CA ALA A 53 0.24 0.70 -3.86
C ALA A 53 -1.23 0.71 -4.33
N ALA A 54 -2.19 0.55 -3.41
CA ALA A 54 -3.60 0.62 -3.76
C ALA A 54 -3.99 1.97 -4.38
N TYR A 55 -3.47 3.08 -3.85
CA TYR A 55 -3.73 4.41 -4.39
C TYR A 55 -3.21 4.55 -5.84
N GLU A 56 -1.97 4.16 -6.09
CA GLU A 56 -1.37 4.23 -7.42
C GLU A 56 -2.07 3.30 -8.42
N ALA A 57 -2.54 2.13 -7.99
CA ALA A 57 -3.29 1.20 -8.84
C ALA A 57 -4.65 1.77 -9.31
N ILE A 58 -5.27 2.66 -8.53
CA ILE A 58 -6.59 3.22 -8.84
C ILE A 58 -6.47 4.56 -9.56
N PHE A 59 -5.56 5.43 -9.12
CA PHE A 59 -5.53 6.84 -9.53
C PHE A 59 -4.21 7.29 -10.15
N GLY A 60 -3.18 6.45 -10.15
CA GLY A 60 -1.82 6.88 -10.32
C GLY A 60 -1.07 6.14 -11.42
N ASP A 61 0.24 6.02 -11.21
CA ASP A 61 1.18 5.53 -12.20
C ASP A 61 1.53 4.06 -11.99
N SER A 62 1.45 3.27 -13.06
CA SER A 62 1.72 1.82 -13.03
C SER A 62 3.15 1.45 -12.63
N GLU A 63 4.14 2.31 -12.94
CA GLU A 63 5.54 2.13 -12.54
C GLU A 63 5.73 2.42 -11.05
N VAL A 64 5.06 3.46 -10.53
CA VAL A 64 5.08 3.80 -9.10
C VAL A 64 4.39 2.73 -8.28
N PHE A 65 3.25 2.20 -8.77
CA PHE A 65 2.63 1.00 -8.23
C PHE A 65 3.61 -0.19 -8.18
N ALA A 66 4.32 -0.46 -9.29
CA ALA A 66 5.30 -1.54 -9.35
C ALA A 66 6.41 -1.39 -8.30
N ALA A 67 6.89 -0.15 -8.10
CA ALA A 67 7.90 0.17 -7.11
C ALA A 67 7.40 -0.08 -5.67
N HIS A 68 6.18 0.35 -5.35
CA HIS A 68 5.56 0.07 -4.04
C HIS A 68 5.35 -1.43 -3.81
N MET A 69 4.87 -2.17 -4.80
CA MET A 69 4.70 -3.63 -4.70
C MET A 69 6.03 -4.37 -4.51
N LYS A 70 7.09 -3.96 -5.23
CA LYS A 70 8.43 -4.51 -5.03
C LYS A 70 8.96 -4.24 -3.62
N GLY A 71 8.77 -3.02 -3.11
CA GLY A 71 9.09 -2.66 -1.73
C GLY A 71 8.33 -3.50 -0.72
N LEU A 72 7.02 -3.68 -0.92
CA LEU A 72 6.15 -4.49 -0.08
C LEU A 72 6.61 -5.95 -0.03
N GLN A 73 6.93 -6.56 -1.17
CA GLN A 73 7.48 -7.92 -1.23
C GLN A 73 8.79 -8.05 -0.47
N MET A 74 9.69 -7.07 -0.56
CA MET A 74 10.93 -7.06 0.22
C MET A 74 10.66 -6.99 1.72
N MET A 75 9.69 -6.14 2.13
CA MET A 75 9.29 -6.03 3.53
C MET A 75 8.73 -7.34 4.08
N LEU A 76 7.87 -8.01 3.31
CA LEU A 76 7.32 -9.31 3.67
C LEU A 76 8.41 -10.37 3.80
N LYS A 77 9.38 -10.42 2.87
CA LYS A 77 10.52 -11.35 2.94
C LYS A 77 11.35 -11.14 4.19
N LEU A 78 11.68 -9.89 4.53
CA LEU A 78 12.45 -9.56 5.73
C LEU A 78 11.69 -9.88 7.02
N ARG A 79 10.36 -9.86 6.98
CA ARG A 79 9.49 -10.24 8.11
C ARG A 79 9.29 -11.74 8.27
N GLY A 80 9.64 -12.56 7.26
CA GLY A 80 9.39 -14.00 7.26
C GLY A 80 8.07 -14.42 6.58
N GLY A 81 7.41 -13.50 5.87
CA GLY A 81 6.25 -13.79 5.02
C GLY A 81 4.95 -13.12 5.48
N LEU A 82 3.84 -13.54 4.87
CA LEU A 82 2.50 -12.99 5.16
C LEU A 82 1.97 -13.42 6.54
N GLY A 83 2.31 -14.64 6.99
CA GLY A 83 1.84 -15.19 8.27
C GLY A 83 2.44 -14.52 9.51
N THR A 84 3.41 -13.62 9.35
CA THR A 84 4.05 -12.86 10.44
C THR A 84 3.47 -11.45 10.60
N LEU A 85 2.44 -11.12 9.82
CA LEU A 85 1.71 -9.86 9.93
C LEU A 85 0.75 -9.93 11.12
N GLY A 86 0.67 -8.85 11.89
CA GLY A 86 -0.20 -8.78 13.06
C GLY A 86 -1.66 -8.48 12.72
N LEU A 87 -2.36 -7.90 13.70
CA LEU A 87 -3.80 -7.62 13.65
C LEU A 87 -4.65 -8.88 13.38
N ASP A 88 -4.27 -10.01 13.97
CA ASP A 88 -4.98 -11.29 13.83
C ASP A 88 -5.22 -11.70 12.36
N GLY A 89 -4.23 -11.45 11.50
CA GLY A 89 -4.27 -11.74 10.07
C GLY A 89 -5.13 -10.78 9.25
N LEU A 90 -5.64 -9.68 9.85
CA LEU A 90 -6.32 -8.63 9.09
C LEU A 90 -5.37 -8.00 8.07
N LEU A 91 -4.13 -7.71 8.46
CA LEU A 91 -3.17 -7.09 7.57
C LEU A 91 -2.80 -8.00 6.39
N GLU A 92 -2.68 -9.31 6.61
CA GLU A 92 -2.54 -10.30 5.53
C GLU A 92 -3.71 -10.20 4.54
N ARG A 93 -4.96 -10.21 5.05
CA ARG A 93 -6.15 -10.06 4.19
C ARG A 93 -6.09 -8.78 3.37
N MET A 94 -5.80 -7.66 4.00
CA MET A 94 -5.75 -6.36 3.31
C MET A 94 -4.69 -6.35 2.20
N VAL A 95 -3.49 -6.84 2.49
CA VAL A 95 -2.38 -6.86 1.55
C VAL A 95 -2.66 -7.77 0.34
N VAL A 96 -3.17 -8.99 0.59
CA VAL A 96 -3.56 -9.93 -0.48
C VAL A 96 -4.75 -9.37 -1.28
N TRP A 97 -5.71 -8.72 -0.61
CA TRP A 97 -6.84 -8.09 -1.29
C TRP A 97 -6.40 -6.96 -2.22
N ILE A 98 -5.46 -6.12 -1.77
CA ILE A 98 -4.91 -5.03 -2.58
C ILE A 98 -4.23 -5.58 -3.83
N ASP A 99 -3.39 -6.61 -3.68
CA ASP A 99 -2.67 -7.21 -4.78
C ASP A 99 -3.62 -7.87 -5.80
N LEU A 100 -4.63 -8.62 -5.33
CA LEU A 100 -5.63 -9.25 -6.19
C LEU A 100 -6.40 -8.21 -7.04
N ASN A 101 -6.83 -7.11 -6.42
CA ASN A 101 -7.58 -6.08 -7.14
C ASN A 101 -6.70 -5.24 -8.06
N ALA A 102 -5.49 -4.90 -7.63
CA ALA A 102 -4.56 -4.18 -8.46
C ALA A 102 -4.11 -5.01 -9.67
N ALA A 103 -3.86 -6.31 -9.49
CA ALA A 103 -3.59 -7.26 -10.57
C ALA A 103 -4.72 -7.26 -11.62
N HIS A 104 -5.97 -7.34 -11.14
CA HIS A 104 -7.15 -7.27 -12.03
C HIS A 104 -7.25 -5.93 -12.78
N LEU A 105 -7.10 -4.80 -12.07
CA LEU A 105 -7.20 -3.46 -12.66
C LEU A 105 -6.08 -3.16 -13.67
N THR A 106 -4.86 -3.65 -13.40
CA THR A 106 -3.68 -3.34 -14.21
C THR A 106 -3.37 -4.42 -15.25
N GLY A 107 -4.14 -5.52 -15.29
CA GLY A 107 -3.88 -6.67 -16.16
C GLY A 107 -2.59 -7.43 -15.83
N ARG A 108 -2.10 -7.30 -14.59
CA ARG A 108 -0.87 -7.95 -14.12
C ARG A 108 -1.19 -9.24 -13.38
N GLU A 109 -0.17 -10.08 -13.23
CA GLU A 109 -0.28 -11.26 -12.38
C GLU A 109 -0.30 -10.87 -10.90
N VAL A 110 -1.05 -11.66 -10.12
CA VAL A 110 -1.11 -11.55 -8.65
C VAL A 110 0.28 -11.87 -8.10
N ALA A 111 0.87 -10.93 -7.37
CA ALA A 111 2.23 -11.01 -6.86
C ALA A 111 2.33 -11.71 -5.48
N LEU A 112 1.22 -11.83 -4.76
CA LEU A 112 1.10 -12.36 -3.41
C LEU A 112 0.15 -13.56 -3.41
N GLY A 113 0.74 -14.73 -3.19
CA GLY A 113 0.11 -16.03 -3.34
C GLY A 113 1.09 -17.03 -3.91
N GLY A 114 0.76 -18.32 -3.86
CA GLY A 114 1.65 -19.40 -4.32
C GLY A 114 2.85 -19.63 -3.41
N ASP A 115 3.90 -20.25 -3.95
CA ASP A 115 5.02 -20.76 -3.15
C ASP A 115 5.90 -19.66 -2.54
N ALA A 116 6.03 -18.52 -3.21
CA ALA A 116 6.89 -17.42 -2.75
C ALA A 116 6.28 -16.64 -1.58
N PHE A 117 4.95 -16.52 -1.55
CA PHE A 117 4.20 -15.86 -0.48
C PHE A 117 2.95 -16.68 -0.13
N PRO A 118 3.12 -17.80 0.61
CA PRO A 118 1.99 -18.62 1.02
C PRO A 118 1.02 -17.78 1.87
N THR A 119 -0.26 -17.82 1.51
CA THR A 119 -1.32 -17.13 2.24
C THR A 119 -2.38 -18.09 2.73
N ARG A 120 -2.96 -17.80 3.89
CA ARG A 120 -4.14 -18.50 4.42
C ARG A 120 -5.45 -17.88 3.95
N VAL A 121 -5.36 -16.70 3.35
CA VAL A 121 -6.51 -15.92 2.90
C VAL A 121 -6.91 -16.37 1.50
N ARG A 122 -8.21 -16.53 1.28
CA ARG A 122 -8.79 -16.77 -0.04
C ARG A 122 -9.94 -15.79 -0.26
N PHE A 123 -9.95 -15.15 -1.41
CA PHE A 123 -11.05 -14.31 -1.88
C PHE A 123 -11.73 -15.01 -3.05
N ALA A 124 -13.06 -14.85 -3.16
CA ALA A 124 -13.84 -15.50 -4.22
C ALA A 124 -13.52 -14.94 -5.61
N ALA A 125 -13.34 -13.62 -5.70
CA ALA A 125 -12.97 -12.90 -6.91
C ALA A 125 -12.46 -11.48 -6.53
N PRO A 126 -11.75 -10.78 -7.43
CA PRO A 126 -11.53 -9.34 -7.29
C PRO A 126 -12.87 -8.58 -7.24
N ASP A 127 -12.91 -7.47 -6.49
CA ASP A 127 -14.02 -6.51 -6.48
C ASP A 127 -13.43 -5.09 -6.62
N PRO A 128 -13.17 -4.66 -7.86
CA PRO A 128 -12.50 -3.39 -8.13
C PRO A 128 -13.35 -2.16 -7.75
N PHE A 129 -14.67 -2.29 -7.69
CA PHE A 129 -15.57 -1.19 -7.34
C PHE A 129 -15.49 -0.89 -5.83
N HIS A 130 -15.55 -1.93 -5.00
CA HIS A 130 -15.31 -1.79 -3.57
C HIS A 130 -13.87 -1.32 -3.28
N PHE A 131 -12.91 -1.83 -4.05
CA PHE A 131 -11.51 -1.42 -3.95
C PHE A 131 -11.27 0.07 -4.26
N ALA A 132 -11.96 0.59 -5.28
CA ALA A 132 -11.91 2.00 -5.66
C ALA A 132 -12.78 2.93 -4.80
N GLY A 133 -13.55 2.38 -3.86
CA GLY A 133 -14.43 3.16 -2.96
C GLY A 133 -15.67 3.74 -3.67
N ILE A 134 -16.07 3.12 -4.78
CA ILE A 134 -17.29 3.43 -5.54
C ILE A 134 -18.34 2.37 -5.21
N SER A 135 -19.19 2.66 -4.23
CA SER A 135 -20.35 1.84 -3.84
C SER A 135 -21.51 2.74 -3.44
#